data_AF-A0A2S6AIX8-F1
#
_entry.id   AF-A0A2S6AIX8-F1
#
_cell.length_a   1.000
_cell.length_b   1.000
_cell.length_c   1.000
_cell.angle_alpha   90.00
_cell.angle_beta   90.00
_cell.angle_gamma   90.00
#
_symmetry.space_group_name_H-M   'P 1'
#
loop_
_entity.id
_entity.type
_entity.pdbx_description
1 polymer ?
#
loop_
_entity_poly.entity_id
_entity_poly.type
_entity_poly.pdbx_seq_one_letter_code
_entity_poly.pdbx_strand_id
1 'polypeptide(L)' 'MRDTNAEPEQVLRFAPGTDLAEARERCPKWIRLWDSVQREFWADIAAAAGCSPATGRENCR' A
#
# COMPACT_ATOMS: atom_id res chain seq x y z
N MET A 1 30.42 -18.36 -11.27
CA MET A 1 29.78 -17.48 -10.27
C MET A 1 29.06 -16.39 -11.05
N ARG A 2 27.73 -16.29 -10.95
CA ARG A 2 27.00 -15.16 -11.52
C ARG A 2 27.00 -14.08 -10.45
N ASP A 3 27.80 -13.06 -10.64
CA ASP A 3 27.70 -11.81 -9.90
C ASP A 3 26.29 -11.27 -10.11
N THR A 4 25.41 -11.56 -9.15
CA THR A 4 24.11 -10.94 -9.03
C THR A 4 24.36 -9.57 -8.42
N ASN A 5 25.07 -8.72 -9.16
CA ASN A 5 25.17 -7.31 -8.85
C ASN A 5 23.84 -6.71 -9.32
N ALA A 6 22.78 -7.02 -8.56
CA ALA A 6 21.55 -6.28 -8.64
C ALA A 6 21.89 -4.88 -8.14
N GLU A 7 22.20 -3.99 -9.09
CA GLU A 7 22.30 -2.56 -8.86
C GLU A 7 21.21 -2.18 -7.86
N PRO A 8 21.54 -1.55 -6.73
CA PRO A 8 20.54 -1.25 -5.72
C PRO A 8 19.46 -0.41 -6.39
N GLU A 9 18.20 -0.89 -6.37
CA GLU A 9 17.04 -0.08 -6.78
C GLU A 9 17.23 1.28 -6.11
N GLN A 10 17.37 2.34 -6.93
CA GLN A 10 17.75 3.66 -6.46
C GLN A 10 16.87 4.03 -5.26
N VAL A 11 17.48 4.10 -4.07
CA VAL A 11 16.76 4.41 -2.85
C VAL A 11 16.30 5.86 -2.95
N LEU A 12 15.00 6.06 -3.19
CA LEU A 12 14.42 7.39 -3.31
C LEU A 12 14.42 8.05 -1.93
N ARG A 13 15.21 9.11 -1.78
CA ARG A 13 15.31 9.84 -0.52
C ARG A 13 14.35 11.02 -0.54
N PHE A 14 13.39 11.02 0.37
CA PHE A 14 12.50 12.15 0.59
C PHE A 14 13.12 13.14 1.59
N ALA A 15 12.80 14.42 1.45
CA ALA A 15 13.25 15.43 2.39
C ALA A 15 12.49 15.27 3.72
N PRO A 16 13.08 15.69 4.85
CA PRO A 16 12.32 15.79 6.11
C PRO A 16 11.11 16.70 5.93
N GLY A 17 9.92 16.23 6.34
CA GLY A 17 8.66 16.97 6.18
C GLY A 17 8.00 16.82 4.81
N THR A 18 8.53 15.98 3.91
CA THR A 18 7.80 15.60 2.69
C THR A 18 6.50 14.91 3.07
N ASP A 19 5.40 15.42 2.50
CA ASP A 19 4.09 14.81 2.67
C ASP A 19 4.06 13.40 2.05
N LEU A 20 3.40 12.48 2.75
CA LEU A 20 3.36 11.08 2.35
C LEU A 20 2.57 10.89 1.05
N ALA A 21 1.56 11.72 0.79
CA ALA A 21 0.83 11.71 -0.47
C ALA A 21 1.69 12.26 -1.61
N GLU A 22 2.48 13.31 -1.37
CA GLU A 22 3.48 13.81 -2.35
C GLU A 22 4.53 12.73 -2.69
N ALA A 23 5.00 11.99 -1.68
CA ALA A 23 5.91 10.86 -1.90
C ALA A 23 5.26 9.75 -2.75
N ARG A 24 3.96 9.49 -2.55
CA ARG A 24 3.18 8.52 -3.33
C ARG A 24 3.10 8.89 -4.80
N GLU A 25 2.85 10.16 -5.12
CA GLU A 25 2.74 10.63 -6.51
C GLU A 25 4.04 10.43 -7.30
N ARG A 26 5.20 10.54 -6.63
CA ARG A 26 6.52 10.33 -7.25
C ARG A 26 6.86 8.86 -7.50
N CYS A 27 6.13 7.93 -6.90
CA CYS A 27 6.41 6.49 -7.00
C CYS A 27 5.17 5.69 -7.44
N PRO A 28 4.77 5.78 -8.73
CA PRO A 28 3.57 5.08 -9.23
C PRO A 28 3.65 3.55 -9.10
N LYS A 29 4.87 2.98 -9.08
CA LYS A 29 5.11 1.54 -8.82
C LYS A 29 4.60 1.11 -7.44
N TRP A 30 4.57 2.01 -6.46
CA TRP A 30 4.18 1.73 -5.08
C TRP A 30 2.69 1.92 -4.81
N ILE A 31 1.94 2.49 -5.75
CA ILE A 31 0.49 2.74 -5.61
C ILE A 31 -0.24 1.45 -5.22
N ARG A 32 0.02 0.34 -5.93
CA ARG A 32 -0.65 -0.94 -5.63
C ARG A 32 -0.32 -1.49 -4.24
N LEU A 33 0.91 -1.29 -3.79
CA LEU A 33 1.36 -1.72 -2.46
C LEU A 33 0.69 -0.84 -1.39
N TRP A 34 0.64 0.47 -1.63
CA TRP A 34 -0.02 1.44 -0.78
C TRP A 34 -1.51 1.16 -0.63
N ASP A 35 -2.21 0.90 -1.74
CA ASP A 35 -3.63 0.54 -1.74
C ASP A 35 -3.89 -0.73 -0.92
N SER A 36 -2.98 -1.71 -1.00
CA SER A 36 -3.09 -2.94 -0.22
C SER A 36 -2.90 -2.65 1.28
N VAL A 37 -1.84 -1.94 1.68
CA VAL A 37 -1.59 -1.59 3.08
C VAL A 37 -2.75 -0.77 3.65
N GLN A 38 -3.25 0.21 2.90
CA GLN A 38 -4.37 1.04 3.31
C GLN A 38 -5.63 0.20 3.49
N ARG A 39 -5.94 -0.72 2.56
CA ARG A 39 -7.10 -1.60 2.67
C ARG A 39 -7.02 -2.50 3.89
N GLU A 40 -5.90 -3.17 4.11
CA GLU A 40 -5.73 -4.08 5.27
C GLU A 40 -5.81 -3.30 6.59
N PHE A 41 -5.11 -2.16 6.69
CA PHE A 41 -5.15 -1.31 7.89
C PHE A 41 -6.56 -0.86 8.24
N TRP A 42 -7.32 -0.36 7.25
CA TRP A 42 -8.70 0.05 7.50
C TRP A 42 -9.65 -1.13 7.71
N ALA A 43 -9.37 -2.31 7.14
CA ALA A 43 -10.14 -3.51 7.43
C ALA A 43 -9.98 -3.94 8.89
N ASP A 44 -8.77 -3.90 9.43
CA ASP A 44 -8.51 -4.19 10.85
C ASP A 44 -9.19 -3.16 11.77
N ILE A 45 -9.09 -1.87 11.44
CA ILE A 45 -9.77 -0.81 12.20
C ILE A 45 -11.30 -0.98 12.14
N ALA A 46 -11.85 -1.27 10.96
CA ALA A 46 -13.29 -1.48 10.78
C ALA A 46 -13.77 -2.71 11.54
N ALA A 47 -13.02 -3.82 11.47
CA ALA A 47 -13.29 -5.04 12.24
C ALA A 47 -13.24 -4.79 13.75
N ALA A 48 -12.24 -4.06 14.24
CA ALA A 48 -12.13 -3.66 15.64
C ALA A 48 -13.30 -2.74 16.08
N ALA A 49 -13.81 -1.92 15.17
CA ALA A 49 -14.97 -1.05 15.41
C ALA A 49 -16.33 -1.79 15.29
N GLY A 50 -16.35 -3.09 14.99
CA GLY A 50 -17.58 -3.85 14.75
C GLY A 50 -18.24 -3.56 13.40
N CYS A 51 -17.62 -2.73 12.56
CA CYS A 51 -17.97 -2.58 11.15
C CYS A 51 -17.28 -3.70 10.37
N SER A 52 -17.88 -4.90 10.33
CA SER A 52 -17.45 -5.89 9.35
C SER A 52 -17.54 -5.28 7.95
N PRO A 53 -16.48 -5.35 7.12
CA PRO A 53 -16.60 -4.99 5.72
C PRO A 53 -17.71 -5.85 5.15
N ALA A 54 -18.71 -5.22 4.56
CA ALA A 54 -19.81 -5.93 3.91
C ALA A 54 -19.20 -6.87 2.88
N THR A 55 -19.08 -8.15 3.25
CA THR A 55 -18.86 -9.22 2.30
C THR A 55 -20.20 -9.36 1.59
N GLY A 56 -20.41 -8.45 0.64
CA GLY A 56 -21.47 -8.54 -0.36
C GLY A 56 -21.21 -9.79 -1.20
N ARG A 57 -21.54 -10.96 -0.66
CA ARG A 57 -22.10 -12.04 -1.47
C ARG A 57 -23.56 -11.64 -1.69
N GLU A 58 -23.76 -10.77 -2.67
CA GLU A 58 -25.01 -10.74 -3.40
C GLU A 58 -25.27 -12.16 -3.91
N ASN A 59 -26.14 -12.88 -3.21
CA ASN A 59 -26.74 -14.08 -3.76
C ASN A 59 -27.56 -13.60 -4.96
N CYS A 60 -27.07 -13.87 -6.16
CA CYS A 60 -27.92 -13.95 -7.35
C CYS A 60 -29.10 -14.86 -7.00
N ARG A 61 -30.31 -14.29 -7.03
CA ARG A 61 -31.56 -15.04 -7.03
C ARG A 61 -32.45 -14.50 -8.14
#